data_AF-A0A4V4HCU0-F1
#
_entry.id   AF-A0A4V4HCU0-F1
#
_cell.length_a   1.000
_cell.length_b   1.000
_cell.length_c   1.000
_cell.angle_alpha   90.00
_cell.angle_beta   90.00
_cell.angle_gamma   90.00
#
_symmetry.space_group_name_H-M   'P 1'
#
loop_
_entity.id
_entity.type
_entity.pdbx_description
1 polymer ?
#
loop_
_entity_poly.entity_id
_entity_poly.type
_entity_poly.pdbx_seq_one_letter_code
_entity_poly.pdbx_strand_id
1 'polypeptide(L)'
;MQLCFTSDPDDNLEPRSPILCFHHYLHCVSNYHHRRSVTRLICGDLCPMTFQSSPGRRPKPEDVFNLKCCRGCRQHYETLEHVLLQCLHVLEIVDLRHRFLSSVNIDPNLERSESHCFELLKSLLFSWDWIACTASFVNGVLKVWKNGNNIEREGEDSDEERE
;
A
#
# COMPACT_ATOMS: atom_id res chain seq x y z
N MET A 1 -28.22 -31.78 9.47
CA MET A 1 -26.98 -31.58 8.70
C MET A 1 -27.29 -31.90 7.25
N GLN A 2 -27.70 -30.89 6.47
CA GLN A 2 -27.70 -30.92 5.00
C GLN A 2 -28.01 -29.50 4.53
N LEU A 3 -27.02 -28.82 3.93
CA LEU A 3 -27.26 -27.61 3.16
C LEU A 3 -26.86 -27.93 1.72
N CYS A 4 -27.86 -27.90 0.85
CA CYS A 4 -27.72 -28.08 -0.58
C CYS A 4 -26.93 -26.90 -1.16
N PHE A 5 -25.88 -27.19 -1.91
CA PHE A 5 -25.22 -26.25 -2.80
C PHE A 5 -26.01 -26.18 -4.11
N THR A 6 -26.65 -25.06 -4.36
CA THR A 6 -27.00 -24.52 -5.68
C THR A 6 -26.86 -23.01 -5.49
N SER A 7 -25.99 -22.29 -6.18
CA SER A 7 -25.91 -22.16 -7.64
C SER A 7 -24.56 -21.54 -8.03
N ASP A 8 -24.12 -21.80 -9.26
CA ASP A 8 -22.96 -21.16 -9.92
C ASP A 8 -22.95 -19.63 -9.71
N PRO A 9 -21.78 -19.02 -9.43
CA PRO A 9 -21.70 -17.57 -9.34
C PRO A 9 -21.77 -17.00 -10.76
N ASP A 10 -22.72 -16.11 -10.97
CA ASP A 10 -22.75 -15.18 -12.09
C ASP A 10 -21.42 -14.39 -12.09
N ASP A 11 -20.62 -14.55 -13.14
CA ASP A 11 -19.22 -14.11 -13.28
C ASP A 11 -19.00 -12.57 -13.29
N ASN A 12 -19.99 -11.77 -12.86
CA ASN A 12 -19.96 -10.31 -13.00
C ASN A 12 -20.53 -9.51 -11.82
N LEU A 13 -20.69 -10.10 -10.64
CA LEU A 13 -21.17 -9.35 -9.47
C LEU A 13 -20.01 -8.92 -8.57
N GLU A 14 -19.72 -7.62 -8.63
CA GLU A 14 -18.90 -6.91 -7.65
C GLU A 14 -19.29 -7.36 -6.22
N PRO A 15 -18.35 -7.90 -5.43
CA PRO A 15 -18.73 -8.63 -4.23
C PRO A 15 -19.31 -7.72 -3.14
N ARG A 16 -20.51 -8.08 -2.69
CA ARG A 16 -21.30 -7.33 -1.70
C ARG A 16 -20.94 -7.62 -0.23
N SER A 17 -19.85 -8.35 0.03
CA SER A 17 -19.43 -8.73 1.39
C SER A 17 -18.07 -8.11 1.76
N PRO A 18 -17.93 -7.44 2.92
CA PRO A 18 -16.65 -6.89 3.39
C PRO A 18 -15.53 -7.93 3.44
N ILE A 19 -15.87 -9.20 3.70
CA ILE A 19 -14.90 -10.32 3.73
C ILE A 19 -14.34 -10.59 2.33
N LEU A 20 -15.16 -10.48 1.28
CA LEU A 20 -14.73 -10.66 -0.12
C LEU A 20 -13.90 -9.46 -0.59
N CYS A 21 -14.17 -8.25 -0.08
CA CYS A 21 -13.32 -7.08 -0.31
C CYS A 21 -11.91 -7.26 0.28
N PHE A 22 -11.66 -8.17 1.23
CA PHE A 22 -10.30 -8.47 1.65
C PHE A 22 -9.60 -9.50 0.76
N HIS A 23 -10.31 -10.28 -0.04
CA HIS A 23 -9.72 -11.31 -0.89
C HIS A 23 -9.54 -10.89 -2.36
N HIS A 24 -10.16 -9.79 -2.80
CA HIS A 24 -10.08 -9.34 -4.19
C HIS A 24 -8.64 -9.24 -4.72
N TYR A 25 -7.70 -8.76 -3.89
CA TYR A 25 -6.30 -8.65 -4.28
C TYR A 25 -5.65 -10.01 -4.56
N LEU A 26 -6.12 -11.11 -3.96
CA LEU A 26 -5.64 -12.46 -4.25
C LEU A 26 -6.04 -12.93 -5.66
N HIS A 27 -7.18 -12.45 -6.16
CA HIS A 27 -7.69 -12.77 -7.49
C HIS A 27 -7.14 -11.83 -8.57
N CYS A 28 -7.07 -10.54 -8.28
CA CYS A 28 -6.71 -9.52 -9.27
C CYS A 28 -5.20 -9.32 -9.41
N VAL A 29 -4.39 -9.70 -8.41
CA VAL A 29 -2.93 -9.49 -8.42
C VAL A 29 -2.19 -10.79 -8.72
N SER A 30 -1.85 -11.00 -10.00
CA SER A 30 -1.14 -12.19 -10.46
C SER A 30 0.30 -12.27 -9.93
N ASN A 31 1.04 -11.16 -9.95
CA ASN A 31 2.43 -11.11 -9.52
C ASN A 31 2.57 -11.35 -8.00
N TYR A 32 3.38 -12.35 -7.63
CA TYR A 32 3.60 -12.75 -6.24
C TYR A 32 4.15 -11.61 -5.36
N HIS A 33 5.18 -10.89 -5.81
CA HIS A 33 5.80 -9.82 -5.01
C HIS A 33 4.85 -8.63 -4.81
N HIS A 34 4.03 -8.32 -5.81
CA HIS A 34 3.01 -7.27 -5.72
C HIS A 34 1.97 -7.66 -4.69
N ARG A 35 1.45 -8.90 -4.79
CA ARG A 35 0.47 -9.46 -3.86
C ARG A 35 1.01 -9.48 -2.42
N ARG A 36 2.24 -9.99 -2.21
CA ARG A 36 2.91 -9.99 -0.89
C ARG A 36 3.01 -8.57 -0.32
N SER A 37 3.37 -7.59 -1.13
CA SER A 37 3.49 -6.19 -0.68
C SER A 37 2.17 -5.62 -0.18
N VAL A 38 1.06 -5.82 -0.91
CA VAL A 38 -0.26 -5.33 -0.46
C VAL A 38 -0.84 -6.15 0.67
N THR A 39 -0.59 -7.47 0.74
CA THR A 39 -0.95 -8.27 1.92
C THR A 39 -0.31 -7.70 3.17
N ARG A 40 1.00 -7.45 3.14
CA ARG A 40 1.72 -6.87 4.29
C ARG A 40 1.18 -5.49 4.65
N LEU A 41 0.82 -4.68 3.67
CA LEU A 41 0.21 -3.38 3.89
C LEU A 41 -1.16 -3.50 4.59
N ILE A 42 -2.06 -4.34 4.05
CA ILE A 42 -3.42 -4.55 4.57
C ILE A 42 -3.38 -5.14 5.98
N CYS A 43 -2.47 -6.09 6.23
CA CYS A 43 -2.31 -6.73 7.54
C CYS A 43 -1.52 -5.89 8.55
N GLY A 44 -1.00 -4.71 8.17
CA GLY A 44 -0.25 -3.82 9.06
C GLY A 44 1.20 -4.26 9.34
N ASP A 45 1.73 -5.24 8.61
CA ASP A 45 3.07 -5.83 8.77
C ASP A 45 4.21 -4.97 8.15
N LEU A 46 3.89 -3.74 7.75
CA LEU A 46 4.88 -2.76 7.30
C LEU A 46 5.28 -1.77 8.41
N CYS A 47 4.55 -1.73 9.52
CA CYS A 47 4.84 -0.87 10.67
C CYS A 47 5.13 -1.73 11.91
N PRO A 48 6.25 -1.55 12.64
CA PRO A 48 7.31 -0.56 12.42
C PRO A 48 8.41 -1.02 11.46
N MET A 49 8.34 -2.25 10.93
CA MET A 49 9.45 -2.91 10.22
C MET A 49 9.95 -2.15 8.98
N THR A 50 9.06 -1.43 8.30
CA THR A 50 9.40 -0.64 7.11
C THR A 50 9.08 0.84 7.28
N PHE A 51 8.03 1.21 8.01
CA PHE A 51 7.66 2.61 8.30
C PHE A 51 7.70 2.88 9.80
N GLN A 52 8.17 4.06 10.20
CA GLN A 52 8.31 4.38 11.62
C GLN A 52 6.97 4.60 12.35
N SER A 53 5.88 4.90 11.63
CA SER A 53 4.56 5.18 12.20
C SER A 53 3.44 4.37 11.54
N SER A 54 2.43 4.03 12.35
CA SER A 54 1.20 3.37 11.88
C SER A 54 0.37 4.27 10.94
N PRO A 55 -0.49 3.68 10.09
CA PRO A 55 -1.47 4.40 9.27
C PRO A 55 -2.29 5.41 10.07
N GLY A 56 -2.53 6.60 9.50
CA GLY A 56 -3.38 7.63 10.10
C GLY A 56 -2.94 8.15 11.47
N ARG A 57 -1.71 7.85 11.90
CA ARG A 57 -1.18 8.26 13.21
C ARG A 57 -1.06 9.78 13.29
N ARG A 58 -1.61 10.35 14.37
CA ARG A 58 -1.46 11.77 14.70
C ARG A 58 -0.34 11.98 15.73
N PRO A 59 0.32 13.15 15.73
CA PRO A 59 1.31 13.50 16.74
C PRO A 59 0.71 13.44 18.14
N LYS A 60 1.39 12.79 19.08
CA LYS A 60 1.06 12.86 20.50
C LYS A 60 2.12 13.67 21.28
N PRO A 61 1.75 14.32 22.40
CA PRO A 61 2.70 15.10 23.21
C PRO A 61 3.94 14.32 23.67
N GLU A 62 3.79 13.03 23.90
CA GLU A 62 4.85 12.11 24.32
C GLU A 62 5.75 11.60 23.19
N ASP A 63 5.46 11.95 21.93
CA ASP A 63 6.21 11.45 20.80
C ASP A 63 7.58 12.12 20.68
N VAL A 64 8.63 11.30 20.62
CA VAL A 64 9.94 11.77 20.15
C VAL A 64 9.87 11.94 18.63
N PHE A 65 9.39 13.10 18.21
CA PHE A 65 9.12 13.45 16.80
C PHE A 65 10.27 13.04 15.86
N ASN A 66 11.52 13.33 16.26
CA ASN A 66 12.72 13.01 15.48
C ASN A 66 12.90 11.52 15.15
N LEU A 67 12.38 10.61 15.99
CA LEU A 67 12.44 9.15 15.77
C LEU A 67 11.30 8.63 14.90
N LYS A 68 10.36 9.50 14.52
CA LYS A 68 9.15 9.19 13.77
C LYS A 68 9.03 10.01 12.49
N CYS A 69 10.01 10.87 12.19
CA CYS A 69 10.08 11.67 10.98
C CYS A 69 10.34 10.82 9.73
N CYS A 70 9.66 11.18 8.65
CA CYS A 70 9.92 10.68 7.31
C CYS A 70 11.40 10.80 6.97
N ARG A 71 12.05 9.68 6.65
CA ARG A 71 13.47 9.65 6.28
C ARG A 71 13.80 10.50 5.05
N GLY A 72 12.84 10.69 4.15
CA GLY A 72 12.98 11.52 2.95
C GLY A 72 12.95 13.02 3.27
N CYS A 73 11.84 13.52 3.81
CA CYS A 73 11.65 14.96 4.01
C CYS A 73 12.12 15.49 5.37
N ARG A 74 12.20 14.63 6.39
CA ARG A 74 12.48 14.96 7.80
C ARG A 74 11.56 16.02 8.43
N GLN A 75 10.43 16.31 7.78
CA GLN A 75 9.49 17.37 8.16
C GLN A 75 8.14 16.83 8.67
N HIS A 76 7.72 15.66 8.19
CA HIS A 76 6.44 15.05 8.50
C HIS A 76 6.64 13.69 9.15
N TYR A 77 5.62 13.15 9.82
CA TYR A 77 5.67 11.78 10.32
C TYR A 77 5.80 10.77 9.16
N GLU A 78 6.60 9.73 9.39
CA GLU A 78 6.76 8.64 8.44
C GLU A 78 5.59 7.66 8.52
N THR A 79 4.47 8.04 7.94
CA THR A 79 3.34 7.13 7.72
C THR A 79 3.36 6.57 6.29
N LEU A 80 2.60 5.49 6.08
CA LEU A 80 2.40 4.88 4.77
C LEU A 80 1.81 5.89 3.77
N GLU A 81 0.78 6.63 4.18
CA GLU A 81 0.09 7.62 3.36
C GLU A 81 1.04 8.74 2.97
N HIS A 82 1.88 9.20 3.92
CA HIS A 82 2.86 10.24 3.65
C HIS A 82 3.85 9.77 2.59
N VAL A 83 4.48 8.60 2.78
CA VAL A 83 5.51 8.12 1.83
C VAL A 83 4.91 7.81 0.46
N LEU A 84 3.76 7.13 0.42
CA LEU A 84 3.12 6.74 -0.83
C LEU A 84 2.56 7.94 -1.58
N LEU A 85 1.83 8.84 -0.90
CA LEU A 85 0.94 9.80 -1.57
C LEU A 85 1.33 11.27 -1.40
N GLN A 86 2.24 11.64 -0.48
CA GLN A 86 2.52 13.06 -0.18
C GLN A 86 4.00 13.46 -0.26
N CYS A 87 4.93 12.56 0.07
CA CYS A 87 6.35 12.90 0.16
C CYS A 87 6.89 13.31 -1.23
N LEU A 88 7.48 14.51 -1.30
CA LEU A 88 8.09 15.06 -2.53
C LEU A 88 9.62 14.91 -2.59
N HIS A 89 10.24 14.38 -1.53
CA HIS A 89 11.70 14.44 -1.36
C HIS A 89 12.43 13.21 -1.92
N VAL A 90 11.73 12.12 -2.24
CA VAL A 90 12.32 10.95 -2.90
C VAL A 90 11.80 10.90 -4.34
N LEU A 91 12.58 11.47 -5.27
CA LEU A 91 12.18 11.70 -6.66
C LEU A 91 11.70 10.41 -7.36
N GLU A 92 12.36 9.28 -7.13
CA GLU A 92 11.93 7.98 -7.68
C GLU A 92 10.52 7.59 -7.23
N ILE A 93 10.14 7.89 -5.98
CA ILE A 93 8.79 7.65 -5.45
C ILE A 93 7.80 8.67 -6.03
N VAL A 94 8.23 9.92 -6.24
CA VAL A 94 7.43 10.95 -6.93
C VAL A 94 7.07 10.48 -8.34
N ASP A 95 8.03 9.97 -9.10
CA ASP A 95 7.82 9.48 -10.47
C ASP A 95 6.92 8.23 -10.51
N LEU A 96 7.09 7.31 -9.55
CA LEU A 96 6.20 6.17 -9.39
C LEU A 96 4.77 6.62 -9.09
N ARG A 97 4.60 7.55 -8.15
CA ARG A 97 3.28 8.09 -7.79
C ARG A 97 2.63 8.80 -8.96
N HIS A 98 3.38 9.64 -9.68
CA HIS A 98 2.83 10.39 -10.81
C HIS A 98 2.30 9.46 -11.89
N ARG A 99 3.09 8.45 -12.30
CA ARG A 99 2.66 7.44 -13.28
C ARG A 99 1.43 6.66 -12.81
N PHE A 100 1.44 6.23 -11.54
CA PHE A 100 0.33 5.49 -10.96
C PHE A 100 -0.96 6.31 -10.93
N LEU A 101 -0.94 7.51 -10.33
CA LEU A 101 -2.13 8.35 -10.20
C LEU A 101 -2.70 8.75 -11.56
N SER A 102 -1.84 9.10 -12.53
CA SER A 102 -2.29 9.34 -13.90
C SER A 102 -2.95 8.11 -14.53
N SER A 103 -2.45 6.89 -14.29
CA SER A 103 -3.02 5.66 -14.83
C SER A 103 -4.42 5.33 -14.28
N VAL A 104 -4.76 5.83 -13.09
CA VAL A 104 -6.08 5.67 -12.47
C VAL A 104 -6.95 6.94 -12.56
N ASN A 105 -6.59 7.87 -13.46
CA ASN A 105 -7.30 9.13 -13.70
C ASN A 105 -7.42 10.04 -12.45
N ILE A 106 -6.40 10.02 -11.61
CA ILE A 106 -6.29 10.88 -10.42
C ILE A 106 -5.19 11.92 -10.66
N ASP A 107 -5.47 13.20 -10.40
CA ASP A 107 -4.48 14.27 -10.58
C ASP A 107 -3.28 14.07 -9.64
N PRO A 108 -2.06 13.82 -10.17
CA PRO A 108 -0.87 13.61 -9.35
C PRO A 108 -0.36 14.88 -8.66
N ASN A 109 -0.71 16.07 -9.16
CA ASN A 109 -0.24 17.36 -8.66
C ASN A 109 -1.18 17.97 -7.62
N LEU A 110 -2.39 17.40 -7.47
CA LEU A 110 -3.34 17.86 -6.47
C LEU A 110 -2.77 17.65 -5.05
N GLU A 111 -2.57 18.74 -4.33
CA GLU A 111 -2.23 18.68 -2.90
C GLU A 111 -3.39 18.08 -2.10
N ARG A 112 -3.06 17.20 -1.17
CA ARG A 112 -4.04 16.45 -0.37
C ARG A 112 -3.66 16.51 1.10
N SER A 113 -4.66 16.72 1.96
CA SER A 113 -4.49 16.58 3.40
C SER A 113 -4.19 15.13 3.79
N GLU A 114 -3.63 14.92 4.97
CA GLU A 114 -3.35 13.57 5.51
C GLU A 114 -4.59 12.68 5.55
N SER A 115 -5.74 13.23 5.99
CA SER A 115 -7.01 12.50 6.03
C SER A 115 -7.48 12.09 4.65
N HIS A 116 -7.30 12.95 3.64
CA HIS A 116 -7.68 12.64 2.27
C HIS A 116 -6.76 11.58 1.68
N CYS A 117 -5.45 11.62 1.96
CA CYS A 117 -4.51 10.58 1.54
C CYS A 117 -4.82 9.23 2.17
N PHE A 118 -5.25 9.19 3.42
CA PHE A 118 -5.70 7.95 4.08
C PHE A 118 -6.91 7.34 3.37
N GLU A 119 -7.97 8.12 3.17
CA GLU A 119 -9.18 7.65 2.49
C GLU A 119 -8.92 7.28 1.03
N LEU A 120 -8.05 8.02 0.34
CA LEU A 120 -7.63 7.69 -1.02
C LEU A 120 -6.85 6.37 -1.09
N LEU A 121 -5.87 6.17 -0.19
CA LEU A 121 -5.12 4.91 -0.18
C LEU A 121 -6.06 3.73 0.09
N LYS A 122 -7.01 3.91 1.02
CA LYS A 122 -8.04 2.92 1.31
C LYS A 122 -8.92 2.62 0.07
N SER A 123 -9.42 3.64 -0.64
CA SER A 123 -10.26 3.42 -1.83
C SER A 123 -9.51 2.70 -2.95
N LEU A 124 -8.22 3.02 -3.15
CA LEU A 124 -7.35 2.35 -4.12
C LEU A 124 -7.12 0.87 -3.75
N LEU A 125 -6.90 0.58 -2.47
CA LEU A 125 -6.63 -0.78 -1.97
C LEU A 125 -7.84 -1.69 -1.93
N PHE A 126 -9.06 -1.16 -1.96
CA PHE A 126 -10.30 -1.94 -1.92
C PHE A 126 -11.08 -1.89 -3.26
N SER A 127 -10.50 -1.26 -4.29
CA SER A 127 -11.08 -1.20 -5.63
C SER A 127 -10.68 -2.43 -6.44
N TRP A 128 -11.68 -3.11 -7.01
CA TRP A 128 -11.46 -4.23 -7.95
C TRP A 128 -10.70 -3.78 -9.21
N ASP A 129 -11.00 -2.58 -9.70
CA ASP A 129 -10.40 -2.05 -10.92
C ASP A 129 -8.93 -1.63 -10.71
N TRP A 130 -8.60 -1.16 -9.50
CA TRP A 130 -7.31 -0.51 -9.26
C TRP A 130 -6.36 -1.33 -8.38
N ILE A 131 -6.79 -2.41 -7.75
CA ILE A 131 -5.92 -3.16 -6.84
C ILE A 131 -4.66 -3.70 -7.54
N ALA A 132 -4.75 -4.11 -8.80
CA ALA A 132 -3.61 -4.63 -9.55
C ALA A 132 -2.52 -3.56 -9.77
N CYS A 133 -2.90 -2.38 -10.24
CA CYS A 133 -1.96 -1.27 -10.42
C CYS A 133 -1.50 -0.69 -9.08
N THR A 134 -2.39 -0.61 -8.09
CA THR A 134 -2.06 -0.20 -6.71
C THR A 134 -1.01 -1.12 -6.12
N ALA A 135 -1.12 -2.45 -6.30
CA ALA A 135 -0.16 -3.41 -5.79
C ALA A 135 1.21 -3.28 -6.45
N SER A 136 1.25 -3.05 -7.77
CA SER A 136 2.48 -2.76 -8.49
C SER A 136 3.14 -1.47 -7.98
N PHE A 137 2.36 -0.41 -7.78
CA PHE A 137 2.83 0.87 -7.27
C PHE A 137 3.42 0.73 -5.86
N VAL A 138 2.67 0.11 -4.94
CA VAL A 138 3.10 -0.13 -3.55
C VAL A 138 4.41 -0.92 -3.53
N ASN A 139 4.49 -2.03 -4.27
CA ASN A 139 5.72 -2.83 -4.35
C ASN A 139 6.92 -2.00 -4.88
N GLY A 140 6.71 -1.18 -5.91
CA GLY A 140 7.73 -0.28 -6.43
C GLY A 140 8.24 0.71 -5.38
N VAL A 141 7.32 1.35 -4.65
CA VAL A 141 7.68 2.28 -3.57
C VAL A 141 8.44 1.57 -2.45
N LEU A 142 8.00 0.38 -2.02
CA LEU A 142 8.69 -0.37 -0.97
C LEU A 142 10.12 -0.75 -1.36
N LYS A 143 10.38 -1.10 -2.63
CA LYS A 143 11.74 -1.38 -3.12
C LYS A 143 12.65 -0.15 -3.00
N VAL A 144 12.19 1.01 -3.46
CA VAL A 144 12.95 2.27 -3.35
C VAL A 144 13.18 2.63 -1.88
N TRP A 145 12.12 2.56 -1.07
CA TRP A 145 12.15 3.00 0.32
C TRP A 145 13.05 2.13 1.21
N LYS A 146 13.11 0.82 0.96
CA LYS A 146 14.03 -0.09 1.67
C LYS A 146 15.48 0.11 1.24
N ASN A 147 15.74 0.16 -0.07
CA ASN A 147 17.09 0.30 -0.62
C ASN A 147 17.75 1.63 -0.23
N GLY A 148 16.99 2.73 -0.22
CA GLY A 148 17.50 4.06 0.13
C GLY A 148 17.82 4.25 1.61
N ASN A 149 17.43 3.31 2.48
CA ASN A 149 17.48 3.50 3.93
C ASN A 149 18.16 2.35 4.71
N ASN A 150 18.90 1.46 4.05
CA ASN A 150 19.61 0.33 4.68
C ASN A 150 18.76 -0.47 5.68
N ILE A 151 17.46 -0.66 5.40
CA ILE A 151 16.64 -1.57 6.20
C ILE A 151 17.14 -2.98 5.88
N GLU A 152 17.67 -3.69 6.89
CA GLU A 152 18.08 -5.09 6.74
C GLU A 152 16.92 -5.90 6.16
N ARG A 153 17.21 -6.70 5.14
CA ARG A 153 16.27 -7.65 4.54
C ARG A 153 16.06 -8.82 5.51
N GLU A 154 15.47 -8.56 6.68
CA GLU A 154 15.12 -9.64 7.59
C GLU A 154 14.08 -10.55 6.90
N GLY A 155 14.51 -11.77 6.57
CA GLY A 155 13.62 -12.82 6.03
C GLY A 155 13.18 -12.61 4.58
N GLU A 156 14.02 -12.06 3.71
CA GLU A 156 13.89 -12.41 2.29
C GLU A 156 14.33 -13.87 2.14
N ASP A 157 13.36 -14.78 2.28
CA ASP A 157 13.47 -16.12 1.71
C ASP A 157 14.03 -15.95 0.30
N SER A 158 15.23 -16.47 0.11
CA SER A 158 15.93 -16.57 -1.15
C SER A 158 15.16 -17.56 -2.03
N ASP A 159 14.01 -17.14 -2.53
CA ASP A 159 13.26 -17.86 -3.55
C ASP A 159 13.71 -17.36 -4.93
N GLU A 160 14.99 -17.59 -5.22
CA GLU A 160 15.41 -17.88 -6.58
C GLU A 160 14.91 -19.30 -6.91
N GLU A 161 13.66 -19.44 -7.39
CA GLU A 161 13.11 -20.62 -8.10
C GLU A 161 11.58 -20.37 -8.26
N ARG A 162 10.93 -20.32 -9.42
CA ARG A 162 11.15 -20.79 -10.79
C ARG A 162 10.34 -19.90 -11.76
N GLU A 163 10.83 -19.80 -13.00
CA GLU A 163 10.04 -19.42 -14.18
C GLU A 163 8.90 -20.40 -14.48
#